data_AF-A0A847SBW2-F1
#
_entry.id   AF-A0A847SBW2-F1
#
_cell.length_a   1.000
_cell.length_b   1.000
_cell.length_c   1.000
_cell.angle_alpha   90.00
_cell.angle_beta   90.00
_cell.angle_gamma   90.00
#
_symmetry.space_group_name_H-M   'P 1'
#
loop_
_entity.id
_entity.type
_entity.pdbx_description
1 polymer ?
#
loop_
_entity_poly.entity_id
_entity_poly.type
_entity_poly.pdbx_seq_one_letter_code
_entity_poly.pdbx_strand_id
1 'polypeptide(L)'
;MTDQQHLQALTDIKRMMERSSRFISLSGLSGITAGISGLIGAFIAKIWLDEYYQQWNVTGVHSNTDFQLLKFRLLALGAGVLAAALVGGTFFTWRKARQNNLSIWDLTARKVLINIAIPLGAGGAFIAGLLYNNLEVLVAPTCLVFYGLAIINASKYTLPDVRYLGVCETILGILNLFFLRKGLYFWAVGFGLLHIIYGALMWWKYERKRTI
;
A
#
# COMPACT_ATOMS: atom_id res chain seq x y z
N MET A 1 34.50 -20.13 32.63
CA MET A 1 33.30 -19.73 31.86
C MET A 1 33.79 -18.82 30.76
N THR A 2 33.81 -19.32 29.54
CA THR A 2 34.59 -18.79 28.40
C THR A 2 33.85 -17.62 27.76
N ASP A 3 34.56 -16.55 27.38
CA ASP A 3 34.00 -15.34 26.76
C ASP A 3 33.07 -15.62 25.56
N GLN A 4 33.28 -16.75 24.86
CA GLN A 4 32.38 -17.23 23.82
C GLN A 4 30.95 -17.48 24.32
N GLN A 5 30.75 -18.04 25.52
CA GLN A 5 29.43 -18.26 26.11
C GLN A 5 28.74 -16.92 26.45
N HIS A 6 29.51 -15.91 26.87
CA HIS A 6 28.99 -14.56 27.12
C HIS A 6 28.58 -13.85 25.83
N LEU A 7 29.40 -13.91 24.77
CA LEU A 7 29.07 -13.37 23.45
C LEU A 7 27.84 -14.06 22.84
N GLN A 8 27.72 -15.37 23.03
CA GLN A 8 26.60 -16.16 22.55
C GLN A 8 25.32 -15.81 23.32
N ALA A 9 25.37 -15.67 24.65
CA ALA A 9 24.25 -15.20 25.46
C ALA A 9 23.80 -13.79 25.08
N LEU A 10 24.72 -12.85 24.84
CA LEU A 10 24.39 -11.50 24.36
C LEU A 10 23.73 -11.53 22.97
N THR A 11 24.21 -12.41 22.09
CA THR A 11 23.62 -12.61 20.77
C THR A 11 22.21 -13.20 20.87
N ASP A 12 21.99 -14.15 21.77
CA ASP A 12 20.68 -14.76 22.02
C ASP A 12 19.70 -13.79 22.68
N ILE A 13 20.17 -12.96 23.62
CA ILE A 13 19.37 -11.86 24.20
C ILE A 13 18.98 -10.87 23.10
N LYS A 14 19.94 -10.46 22.26
CA LYS A 14 19.64 -9.57 21.12
C LYS A 14 18.62 -10.20 20.17
N ARG A 15 18.74 -11.51 19.89
CA ARG A 15 17.84 -12.26 19.00
C ARG A 15 16.44 -12.44 19.60
N MET A 16 16.34 -12.65 20.92
CA MET A 16 15.06 -12.64 21.64
C MET A 16 14.44 -11.24 21.59
N MET A 17 15.24 -10.20 21.88
CA MET A 17 14.78 -8.81 21.87
C MET A 17 14.29 -8.38 20.49
N GLU A 18 15.00 -8.73 19.41
CA GLU A 18 14.61 -8.50 18.02
C GLU A 18 13.35 -9.29 17.60
N ARG A 19 13.11 -10.48 18.17
CA ARG A 19 11.88 -11.24 17.94
C ARG A 19 10.69 -10.66 18.72
N SER A 20 10.93 -10.07 19.89
CA SER A 20 9.91 -9.39 20.68
C SER A 20 9.61 -7.97 20.20
N SER A 21 10.58 -7.29 19.58
CA SER A 21 10.40 -5.94 19.03
C SER A 21 9.66 -6.02 17.69
N ARG A 22 8.34 -5.85 17.72
CA ARG A 22 7.56 -5.58 16.50
C ARG A 22 7.79 -4.12 16.08
N PHE A 23 7.65 -3.83 14.79
CA PHE A 23 7.64 -2.44 14.30
C PHE A 23 6.39 -1.71 14.81
N ILE A 24 6.48 -1.17 16.03
CA ILE A 24 5.37 -0.52 16.75
C ILE A 24 5.17 0.95 16.29
N SER A 25 6.10 1.49 15.50
CA SER A 25 6.13 2.91 15.13
C SER A 25 5.20 3.27 13.96
N LEU A 26 4.50 2.31 13.33
CA LEU A 26 3.55 2.62 12.25
C LEU A 26 2.43 3.53 12.76
N SER A 27 2.20 4.67 12.11
CA SER A 27 1.18 5.64 12.53
C SER A 27 -0.18 5.35 11.90
N GLY A 28 -1.28 5.34 12.66
CA GLY A 28 -2.63 5.23 12.11
C GLY A 28 -2.96 6.36 11.11
N LEU A 29 -2.43 7.56 11.35
CA LEU A 29 -2.56 8.71 10.44
C LEU A 29 -1.94 8.44 9.05
N SER A 30 -0.92 7.57 8.96
CA SER A 30 -0.36 7.17 7.66
C SER A 30 -1.37 6.42 6.78
N GLY A 31 -2.20 5.57 7.37
CA GLY A 31 -3.26 4.85 6.65
C GLY A 31 -4.36 5.79 6.18
N ILE A 32 -4.74 6.75 7.03
CA ILE A 32 -5.76 7.74 6.70
C ILE A 32 -5.31 8.62 5.53
N THR A 33 -4.07 9.11 5.53
CA THR A 33 -3.56 9.95 4.44
C THR A 33 -3.41 9.17 3.13
N ALA A 34 -2.89 7.93 3.18
CA ALA A 34 -2.88 7.06 2.01
C ALA A 34 -4.29 6.85 1.44
N GLY A 35 -5.27 6.61 2.32
CA GLY A 35 -6.67 6.46 1.96
C GLY A 35 -7.28 7.69 1.30
N ILE A 36 -7.05 8.88 1.86
CA ILE A 36 -7.51 10.14 1.27
C ILE A 36 -6.87 10.36 -0.11
N SER A 37 -5.56 10.13 -0.25
CA SER A 37 -4.87 10.22 -1.54
C SER A 37 -5.46 9.24 -2.57
N GLY A 38 -5.79 8.02 -2.15
CA GLY A 38 -6.45 7.02 -2.99
C GLY A 38 -7.83 7.46 -3.48
N LEU A 39 -8.66 8.03 -2.61
CA LEU A 39 -9.99 8.53 -2.97
C LEU A 39 -9.92 9.76 -3.90
N ILE A 40 -9.01 10.70 -3.64
CA ILE A 40 -8.79 11.86 -4.51
C ILE A 40 -8.32 11.39 -5.89
N GLY A 41 -7.37 10.46 -5.94
CA GLY A 41 -6.91 9.86 -7.19
C GLY A 41 -8.03 9.17 -7.95
N ALA A 42 -8.86 8.38 -7.27
CA ALA A 42 -9.99 7.70 -7.88
C ALA A 42 -11.04 8.69 -8.43
N PHE A 43 -11.29 9.79 -7.71
CA PHE A 43 -12.19 10.84 -8.16
C PHE A 43 -11.68 11.54 -9.43
N ILE A 44 -10.41 11.93 -9.47
CA ILE A 44 -9.78 12.54 -10.66
C ILE A 44 -9.81 11.57 -11.84
N ALA A 45 -9.43 10.30 -11.62
CA ALA A 45 -9.47 9.27 -12.65
C ALA A 45 -10.88 9.05 -13.20
N LYS A 46 -11.90 9.12 -12.35
CA LYS A 46 -13.31 9.02 -12.77
C LYS A 46 -13.67 10.14 -13.74
N ILE A 47 -13.32 11.39 -13.43
CA ILE A 47 -13.59 12.53 -14.30
C ILE A 47 -12.96 12.32 -15.68
N TRP A 48 -11.68 11.94 -15.74
CA TRP A 48 -11.00 11.73 -17.02
C TRP A 48 -11.56 10.55 -17.83
N LEU A 49 -11.95 9.47 -17.15
CA LEU A 49 -12.60 8.33 -17.80
C LEU A 49 -13.98 8.73 -18.35
N ASP A 50 -14.79 9.43 -17.57
CA ASP A 50 -16.11 9.90 -17.98
C ASP A 50 -16.01 10.85 -19.19
N GLU A 51 -15.08 11.81 -19.16
CA GLU A 51 -14.79 12.71 -20.29
C GLU A 51 -14.44 11.94 -21.57
N TYR A 52 -13.54 10.95 -21.47
CA TYR A 52 -13.14 10.12 -22.61
C TYR A 52 -14.30 9.31 -23.19
N TYR A 53 -15.06 8.61 -22.34
CA TYR A 53 -16.18 7.78 -22.80
C TYR A 53 -17.34 8.62 -23.35
N GLN A 54 -17.57 9.83 -22.82
CA GLN A 54 -18.57 10.75 -23.37
C GLN A 54 -18.17 11.23 -24.77
N GLN A 55 -16.92 11.65 -24.97
CA GLN A 55 -16.42 12.05 -26.29
C GLN A 55 -16.50 10.91 -27.30
N TRP A 56 -16.16 9.69 -26.90
CA TRP A 56 -16.28 8.51 -27.75
C TRP A 56 -17.74 8.23 -28.12
N ASN A 57 -18.68 8.24 -27.16
CA ASN A 57 -20.10 8.02 -27.44
C ASN A 57 -20.72 9.06 -28.38
N VAL A 58 -20.28 10.32 -28.29
CA VAL A 58 -20.80 11.42 -29.13
C VAL A 58 -20.22 11.40 -30.53
N THR A 59 -18.92 11.13 -30.68
CA THR A 59 -18.24 11.21 -31.98
C THR A 59 -18.28 9.89 -32.76
N GLY A 60 -18.42 8.75 -32.07
CA GLY A 60 -18.31 7.42 -32.66
C GLY A 60 -16.91 7.06 -33.17
N VAL A 61 -15.92 7.95 -32.99
CA VAL A 61 -14.55 7.78 -33.49
C VAL A 61 -13.66 7.25 -32.36
N HIS A 62 -13.05 6.10 -32.60
CA HIS A 62 -11.99 5.58 -31.77
C HIS A 62 -10.64 6.08 -32.25
N SER A 63 -10.12 7.12 -31.60
CA SER A 63 -8.73 7.54 -31.82
C SER A 63 -7.79 6.78 -30.89
N ASN A 64 -6.83 6.06 -31.50
CA ASN A 64 -5.79 5.36 -30.74
C ASN A 64 -4.90 6.37 -29.96
N THR A 65 -4.71 7.58 -30.47
CA THR A 65 -3.90 8.61 -29.78
C THR A 65 -4.54 9.05 -28.47
N ASP A 66 -5.87 9.21 -28.45
CA ASP A 66 -6.60 9.69 -27.28
C ASP A 66 -6.61 8.64 -26.17
N PHE A 67 -6.74 7.36 -26.55
CA PHE A 67 -6.60 6.25 -25.62
C PHE A 67 -5.21 6.18 -24.99
N GLN A 68 -4.14 6.32 -25.78
CA GLN A 68 -2.77 6.31 -25.26
C GLN A 68 -2.49 7.50 -24.34
N LEU A 69 -3.04 8.68 -24.67
CA LEU A 69 -2.94 9.86 -23.82
C LEU A 69 -3.65 9.65 -22.48
N LEU A 70 -4.87 9.09 -22.50
CA LEU A 70 -5.60 8.75 -21.28
C LEU A 70 -4.84 7.73 -20.44
N LYS A 71 -4.33 6.67 -21.06
CA LYS A 71 -3.50 5.63 -20.42
C LYS A 71 -2.30 6.26 -19.71
N PHE A 72 -1.56 7.14 -20.39
CA PHE A 72 -0.43 7.85 -19.81
C PHE A 72 -0.84 8.73 -18.62
N ARG A 73 -1.93 9.51 -18.76
CA ARG A 73 -2.46 10.35 -17.67
C ARG A 73 -2.84 9.52 -16.44
N LEU A 74 -3.53 8.40 -16.62
CA LEU A 74 -3.92 7.51 -15.52
C LEU A 74 -2.71 6.87 -14.83
N LEU A 75 -1.69 6.47 -15.59
CA LEU A 75 -0.44 5.94 -15.00
C LEU A 75 0.32 7.02 -14.22
N ALA A 76 0.41 8.24 -14.75
CA ALA A 76 1.03 9.36 -14.06
C ALA A 76 0.28 9.73 -12.77
N LEU A 77 -1.06 9.71 -12.80
CA LEU A 77 -1.90 9.93 -11.62
C LEU A 77 -1.69 8.82 -10.59
N GLY A 78 -1.69 7.55 -11.00
CA GLY A 78 -1.42 6.42 -10.11
C GLY A 78 -0.05 6.52 -9.43
N ALA A 79 0.98 6.90 -10.19
CA ALA A 79 2.32 7.16 -9.64
C ALA A 79 2.31 8.34 -8.66
N GLY A 80 1.58 9.42 -8.97
CA GLY A 80 1.41 10.57 -8.08
C GLY A 80 0.70 10.21 -6.77
N VAL A 81 -0.35 9.40 -6.83
CA VAL A 81 -1.08 8.89 -5.64
C VAL A 81 -0.15 8.01 -4.80
N LEU A 82 0.60 7.11 -5.41
CA LEU A 82 1.59 6.28 -4.71
C LEU A 82 2.65 7.13 -4.03
N ALA A 83 3.20 8.14 -4.73
CA ALA A 83 4.17 9.06 -4.15
C ALA A 83 3.60 9.84 -2.96
N ALA A 84 2.38 10.38 -3.09
CA ALA A 84 1.70 11.08 -2.00
C ALA A 84 1.47 10.17 -0.78
N ALA A 85 1.04 8.92 -1.01
CA ALA A 85 0.84 7.93 0.05
C ALA A 85 2.16 7.56 0.75
N LEU A 86 3.26 7.40 0.00
CA LEU A 86 4.59 7.11 0.56
C LEU A 86 5.14 8.29 1.37
N VAL A 87 5.03 9.52 0.84
CA VAL A 87 5.45 10.74 1.55
C VAL A 87 4.63 10.95 2.82
N GLY A 88 3.30 10.86 2.73
CA GLY A 88 2.43 10.96 3.90
C GLY A 88 2.75 9.86 4.92
N GLY A 89 2.88 8.62 4.47
CA GLY A 89 3.10 7.49 5.36
C GLY A 89 4.45 7.55 6.08
N THR A 90 5.52 7.90 5.37
CA THR A 90 6.85 8.09 5.96
C THR A 90 6.88 9.28 6.92
N PHE A 91 6.25 10.41 6.56
CA PHE A 91 6.20 11.59 7.42
C PHE A 91 5.50 11.33 8.76
N PHE A 92 4.30 10.74 8.76
CA PHE A 92 3.57 10.47 10.01
C PHE A 92 4.23 9.38 10.85
N THR A 93 4.81 8.36 10.20
CA THR A 93 5.60 7.32 10.89
C THR A 93 6.86 7.92 11.52
N TRP A 94 7.56 8.79 10.81
CA TRP A 94 8.74 9.51 11.32
C TRP A 94 8.41 10.39 12.51
N ARG A 95 7.34 11.20 12.39
CA ARG A 95 6.85 12.06 13.47
C ARG A 95 6.52 11.25 14.73
N LYS A 96 5.83 10.11 14.58
CA LYS A 96 5.47 9.22 15.70
C LYS A 96 6.69 8.59 16.34
N ALA A 97 7.64 8.10 15.55
CA ALA A 97 8.85 7.49 16.09
C ALA A 97 9.69 8.49 16.89
N ARG A 98 9.82 9.73 16.37
CA ARG A 98 10.50 10.83 17.07
C ARG A 98 9.83 11.20 18.39
N GLN A 99 8.50 11.26 18.43
CA GLN A 99 7.75 11.51 19.67
C GLN A 99 7.93 10.41 20.72
N ASN A 100 8.24 9.18 20.31
CA ASN A 100 8.41 8.04 21.19
C ASN A 100 9.89 7.67 21.44
N ASN A 101 10.85 8.52 21.01
CA ASN A 101 12.29 8.26 21.09
C ASN A 101 12.71 6.88 20.52
N LEU A 102 12.02 6.42 19.48
CA LEU A 102 12.32 5.15 18.80
C LEU A 102 13.13 5.41 17.53
N SER A 103 14.11 4.54 17.26
CA SER A 103 14.79 4.53 15.96
C SER A 103 13.82 4.09 14.87
N ILE A 104 13.81 4.82 13.75
CA ILE A 104 12.97 4.54 12.57
C ILE A 104 13.63 3.50 11.67
N TRP A 105 14.96 3.40 11.76
CA TRP A 105 15.78 2.57 10.90
C TRP A 105 16.46 1.48 11.71
N ASP A 106 15.66 0.54 12.20
CA ASP A 106 16.13 -0.65 12.89
C ASP A 106 16.09 -1.89 11.99
N LEU A 107 16.57 -3.01 12.50
CA LEU A 107 16.57 -4.28 11.75
C LEU A 107 15.16 -4.71 11.34
N THR A 108 14.15 -4.37 12.15
CA THR A 108 12.74 -4.68 11.91
C THR A 108 12.19 -3.87 10.75
N ALA A 109 12.48 -2.57 10.67
CA ALA A 109 12.12 -1.69 9.57
C ALA A 109 12.71 -2.19 8.24
N ARG A 110 13.98 -2.63 8.25
CA ARG A 110 14.63 -3.23 7.07
C ARG A 110 13.94 -4.53 6.63
N LYS A 111 13.55 -5.39 7.58
CA LYS A 111 12.78 -6.62 7.29
C LYS A 111 11.43 -6.28 6.69
N VAL A 112 10.69 -5.30 7.24
CA VAL A 112 9.42 -4.82 6.67
C VAL A 112 9.61 -4.36 5.23
N LEU A 113 10.59 -3.48 4.98
CA LEU A 113 10.84 -2.92 3.64
C LEU A 113 11.15 -4.00 2.60
N ILE A 114 12.03 -4.95 2.91
CA ILE A 114 12.38 -6.03 1.97
C ILE A 114 11.16 -6.91 1.69
N ASN A 115 10.36 -7.24 2.72
CA ASN A 115 9.19 -8.10 2.56
C ASN A 115 8.02 -7.42 1.85
N ILE A 116 7.95 -6.10 1.85
CA ILE A 116 7.04 -5.30 1.01
C ILE A 116 7.57 -5.19 -0.42
N ALA A 117 8.87 -4.91 -0.57
CA ALA A 117 9.49 -4.64 -1.87
C ALA A 117 9.45 -5.85 -2.81
N ILE A 118 9.58 -7.08 -2.30
CA ILE A 118 9.57 -8.28 -3.13
C ILE A 118 8.21 -8.45 -3.86
N PRO A 119 7.05 -8.52 -3.18
CA PRO A 119 5.77 -8.64 -3.87
C PRO A 119 5.38 -7.39 -4.67
N LEU A 120 5.72 -6.18 -4.20
CA LEU A 120 5.46 -4.96 -4.97
C LEU A 120 6.28 -4.89 -6.26
N GLY A 121 7.56 -5.24 -6.20
CA GLY A 121 8.43 -5.29 -7.38
C GLY A 121 7.96 -6.32 -8.39
N ALA A 122 7.60 -7.52 -7.92
CA ALA A 122 7.01 -8.56 -8.75
C ALA A 122 5.69 -8.10 -9.38
N GLY A 123 4.80 -7.48 -8.60
CA GLY A 123 3.53 -6.93 -9.08
C GLY A 123 3.72 -5.81 -10.10
N GLY A 124 4.67 -4.89 -9.88
CA GLY A 124 5.00 -3.82 -10.80
C GLY A 124 5.53 -4.34 -12.14
N ALA A 125 6.44 -5.32 -12.11
CA ALA A 125 6.93 -6.00 -13.31
C ALA A 125 5.80 -6.76 -14.04
N PHE A 126 4.92 -7.43 -13.29
CA PHE A 126 3.76 -8.12 -13.85
C PHE A 126 2.79 -7.15 -14.53
N ILE A 127 2.48 -6.01 -13.89
CA ILE A 127 1.67 -4.93 -14.47
C ILE A 127 2.33 -4.36 -15.73
N ALA A 128 3.65 -4.15 -15.74
CA ALA A 128 4.35 -3.71 -16.94
C ALA A 128 4.17 -4.71 -18.10
N GLY A 129 4.25 -6.02 -17.82
CA GLY A 129 3.93 -7.07 -18.79
C GLY A 129 2.48 -7.03 -19.27
N LEU A 130 1.51 -6.81 -18.38
CA LEU A 130 0.10 -6.65 -18.75
C LEU A 130 -0.11 -5.44 -19.68
N LEU A 131 0.51 -4.31 -19.35
CA LEU A 131 0.43 -3.08 -20.15
C LEU A 131 1.08 -3.23 -21.53
N TYR A 132 2.17 -4.01 -21.62
CA TYR A 132 2.83 -4.36 -22.89
C TYR A 132 1.93 -5.23 -23.78
N ASN A 133 1.16 -6.14 -23.18
CA ASN A 133 0.25 -7.04 -23.89
C ASN A 133 -1.18 -6.46 -24.09
N ASN A 134 -1.41 -5.17 -23.80
CA ASN A 134 -2.74 -4.53 -23.89
C ASN A 134 -3.81 -5.23 -23.03
N LEU A 135 -3.44 -5.63 -21.82
CA LEU A 135 -4.32 -6.25 -20.81
C LEU A 135 -4.62 -5.27 -19.67
N GLU A 136 -4.98 -4.02 -19.98
CA GLU A 136 -5.16 -2.94 -19.01
C GLU A 136 -6.24 -3.25 -17.96
N VAL A 137 -7.26 -4.01 -18.36
CA VAL A 137 -8.37 -4.41 -17.49
C VAL A 137 -7.92 -5.25 -16.28
N LEU A 138 -6.74 -5.90 -16.37
CA LEU A 138 -6.17 -6.70 -15.28
C LEU A 138 -5.27 -5.88 -14.34
N VAL A 139 -4.98 -4.62 -14.66
CA VAL A 139 -4.09 -3.79 -13.83
C VAL A 139 -4.68 -3.57 -12.44
N ALA A 140 -5.97 -3.24 -12.36
CA ALA A 140 -6.64 -2.98 -11.09
C ALA A 140 -6.64 -4.19 -10.12
N PRO A 141 -7.11 -5.39 -10.52
CA PRO A 141 -7.04 -6.57 -9.67
C PRO A 141 -5.60 -6.93 -9.31
N THR A 142 -4.66 -6.81 -10.25
CA THR A 142 -3.24 -7.12 -10.02
C THR A 142 -2.64 -6.21 -8.94
N CYS A 143 -2.87 -4.89 -9.02
CA CYS A 143 -2.42 -3.95 -7.99
C CYS A 143 -2.90 -4.36 -6.60
N LEU A 144 -4.19 -4.67 -6.45
CA LEU A 144 -4.80 -5.03 -5.17
C LEU A 144 -4.24 -6.34 -4.62
N VAL A 145 -4.10 -7.37 -5.46
CA VAL A 145 -3.55 -8.67 -5.05
C VAL A 145 -2.09 -8.55 -4.61
N PHE A 146 -1.21 -7.98 -5.45
CA PHE A 146 0.20 -7.89 -5.11
C PHE A 146 0.47 -6.95 -3.93
N TYR A 147 -0.31 -5.87 -3.82
CA TYR A 147 -0.27 -5.00 -2.64
C TYR A 147 -0.73 -5.72 -1.37
N GLY A 148 -1.86 -6.43 -1.43
CA GLY A 148 -2.37 -7.22 -0.32
C GLY A 148 -1.37 -8.28 0.15
N LEU A 149 -0.74 -8.99 -0.79
CA LEU A 149 0.34 -9.93 -0.51
C LEU A 149 1.59 -9.26 0.08
N ALA A 150 1.95 -8.06 -0.39
CA ALA A 150 3.04 -7.27 0.19
C ALA A 150 2.76 -6.96 1.67
N ILE A 151 1.55 -6.53 2.01
CA ILE A 151 1.13 -6.28 3.39
C ILE A 151 1.17 -7.57 4.21
N ILE A 152 0.58 -8.67 3.72
CA ILE A 152 0.56 -9.96 4.43
C ILE A 152 1.98 -10.45 4.72
N ASN A 153 2.90 -10.29 3.76
CA ASN A 153 4.28 -10.71 3.96
C ASN A 153 5.00 -9.82 4.98
N ALA A 154 4.74 -8.51 4.96
CA ALA A 154 5.28 -7.55 5.89
C ALA A 154 4.71 -7.70 7.32
N SER A 155 3.46 -8.16 7.45
CA SER A 155 2.73 -8.24 8.72
C SER A 155 3.42 -9.10 9.78
N LYS A 156 4.33 -10.00 9.37
CA LYS A 156 5.16 -10.82 10.27
C LYS A 156 6.11 -9.98 11.14
N TYR A 157 6.46 -8.78 10.68
CA TYR A 157 7.44 -7.89 11.30
C TYR A 157 6.83 -6.60 11.85
N THR A 158 5.52 -6.40 11.66
CA THR A 158 4.75 -5.24 12.15
C THR A 158 3.59 -5.69 13.04
N LEU A 159 2.63 -4.82 13.30
CA LEU A 159 1.45 -5.11 14.12
C LEU A 159 0.58 -6.19 13.44
N PRO A 160 0.08 -7.19 14.19
CA PRO A 160 -0.73 -8.27 13.63
C PRO A 160 -1.96 -7.77 12.86
N ASP A 161 -2.55 -6.66 13.31
CA ASP A 161 -3.76 -6.08 12.73
C ASP A 161 -3.56 -5.64 11.27
N VAL A 162 -2.32 -5.31 10.88
CA VAL A 162 -1.94 -4.97 9.50
C VAL A 162 -2.28 -6.12 8.55
N ARG A 163 -2.20 -7.37 9.02
CA ARG A 163 -2.49 -8.57 8.21
C ARG A 163 -3.93 -8.58 7.69
N TYR A 164 -4.89 -8.10 8.48
CA TYR A 164 -6.29 -8.09 8.06
C TYR A 164 -6.51 -7.17 6.87
N LEU A 165 -5.86 -5.99 6.84
CA LEU A 165 -5.91 -5.11 5.67
C LEU A 165 -5.39 -5.83 4.42
N GLY A 166 -4.21 -6.48 4.52
CA GLY A 166 -3.63 -7.21 3.39
C GLY A 166 -4.51 -8.35 2.88
N VAL A 167 -5.20 -9.06 3.78
CA VAL A 167 -6.16 -10.11 3.41
C VAL A 167 -7.38 -9.50 2.70
N CYS A 168 -7.95 -8.41 3.22
CA CYS A 168 -9.06 -7.71 2.58
C CYS A 168 -8.69 -7.21 1.17
N GLU A 169 -7.51 -6.59 1.00
CA GLU A 169 -7.01 -6.13 -0.30
C GLU A 169 -6.84 -7.30 -1.29
N THR A 170 -6.29 -8.43 -0.81
CA THR A 170 -6.11 -9.62 -1.66
C THR A 170 -7.46 -10.19 -2.12
N ILE A 171 -8.42 -10.34 -1.22
CA ILE A 171 -9.78 -10.81 -1.54
C ILE A 171 -10.45 -9.82 -2.50
N LEU A 172 -10.34 -8.52 -2.23
CA LEU A 172 -10.91 -7.46 -3.07
C LEU A 172 -10.32 -7.49 -4.49
N GLY A 173 -9.02 -7.72 -4.62
CA GLY A 173 -8.34 -7.90 -5.91
C GLY A 173 -8.79 -9.16 -6.65
N ILE A 174 -8.98 -10.27 -5.96
CA ILE A 174 -9.53 -11.50 -6.56
C ILE A 174 -10.97 -11.26 -7.03
N LEU A 175 -11.82 -10.61 -6.23
CA LEU A 175 -13.18 -10.28 -6.61
C LEU A 175 -13.23 -9.36 -7.84
N ASN A 176 -12.30 -8.41 -7.94
CA ASN A 176 -12.18 -7.50 -9.08
C ASN A 176 -11.96 -8.25 -10.42
N LEU A 177 -11.34 -9.44 -10.41
CA LEU A 177 -11.22 -10.28 -11.62
C LEU A 177 -12.58 -10.65 -12.23
N PHE A 178 -13.63 -10.77 -11.41
CA PHE A 178 -14.98 -11.07 -11.88
C PHE A 178 -15.73 -9.79 -12.34
N PHE A 179 -15.17 -8.61 -12.11
CA PHE A 179 -15.76 -7.31 -12.41
C PHE A 179 -14.75 -6.35 -13.06
N LEU A 180 -14.03 -6.80 -14.09
CA LEU A 180 -12.88 -6.11 -14.69
C LEU A 180 -13.12 -4.64 -15.08
N ARG A 181 -14.33 -4.28 -15.53
CA ARG A 181 -14.69 -2.90 -15.92
C ARG A 181 -15.00 -1.99 -14.73
N LYS A 182 -14.96 -2.51 -13.51
CA LYS A 182 -15.22 -1.78 -12.25
C LYS A 182 -13.94 -1.52 -11.46
N GLY A 183 -12.76 -1.74 -12.05
CA GLY A 183 -11.47 -1.64 -11.36
C GLY A 183 -11.26 -0.36 -10.54
N LEU A 184 -11.75 0.79 -11.02
CA LEU A 184 -11.67 2.06 -10.30
C LEU A 184 -12.43 2.05 -8.96
N TYR A 185 -13.62 1.44 -8.92
CA TYR A 185 -14.41 1.32 -7.69
C TYR A 185 -13.69 0.43 -6.67
N PHE A 186 -13.10 -0.68 -7.13
CA PHE A 186 -12.31 -1.56 -6.28
C PHE A 186 -11.06 -0.87 -5.75
N TRP A 187 -10.38 -0.02 -6.54
CA TRP A 187 -9.30 0.84 -6.05
C TRP A 187 -9.76 1.87 -5.03
N ALA A 188 -10.91 2.52 -5.25
CA ALA A 188 -11.47 3.46 -4.29
C ALA A 188 -11.83 2.77 -2.96
N VAL A 189 -12.33 1.54 -3.01
CA VAL A 189 -12.61 0.73 -1.81
C VAL A 189 -11.31 0.29 -1.14
N GLY A 190 -10.38 -0.31 -1.87
CA GLY A 190 -9.12 -0.83 -1.31
C GLY A 190 -8.20 0.29 -0.85
N PHE A 191 -7.53 0.95 -1.81
CA PHE A 191 -6.58 2.03 -1.55
C PHE A 191 -7.20 3.28 -0.88
N GLY A 192 -8.52 3.42 -0.90
CA GLY A 192 -9.23 4.50 -0.22
C GLY A 192 -9.86 4.08 1.09
N LEU A 193 -11.08 3.52 1.02
CA LEU A 193 -11.93 3.27 2.17
C LEU A 193 -11.29 2.31 3.20
N LEU A 194 -10.75 1.17 2.77
CA LEU A 194 -10.12 0.20 3.67
C LEU A 194 -8.93 0.80 4.40
N HIS A 195 -8.12 1.63 3.72
CA HIS A 195 -6.98 2.32 4.33
C HIS A 195 -7.40 3.36 5.37
N ILE A 196 -8.49 4.11 5.12
CA ILE A 196 -9.06 5.05 6.10
C ILE A 196 -9.56 4.30 7.33
N ILE A 197 -10.37 3.25 7.13
CA ILE A 197 -10.93 2.44 8.22
C ILE A 197 -9.79 1.82 9.05
N TYR A 198 -8.83 1.19 8.38
CA TYR A 198 -7.67 0.59 9.04
C TYR A 198 -6.86 1.64 9.81
N GLY A 199 -6.56 2.79 9.19
CA GLY A 199 -5.82 3.88 9.82
C GLY A 199 -6.54 4.43 11.06
N ALA A 200 -7.85 4.58 11.01
CA ALA A 200 -8.68 5.01 12.13
C ALA A 200 -8.69 3.98 13.27
N LEU A 201 -8.86 2.69 12.95
CA LEU A 201 -8.79 1.60 13.94
C LEU A 201 -7.42 1.53 14.62
N MET A 202 -6.36 1.67 13.84
CA MET A 202 -4.98 1.73 14.32
C MET A 202 -4.76 2.90 15.28
N TRP A 203 -5.20 4.10 14.89
CA TRP A 203 -5.09 5.28 15.73
C TRP A 203 -5.86 5.11 17.04
N TRP A 204 -7.09 4.61 16.97
CA TRP A 204 -7.93 4.40 18.15
C TRP A 204 -7.35 3.37 19.13
N LYS A 205 -6.86 2.24 18.60
CA LYS A 205 -6.37 1.13 19.42
C LYS A 205 -4.99 1.38 20.00
N TYR A 206 -4.09 2.03 19.25
CA TYR A 206 -2.67 2.13 19.60
C TYR A 206 -2.17 3.55 19.91
N GLU A 207 -2.88 4.61 19.51
CA GLU A 207 -2.38 5.99 19.63
C GLU A 207 -3.22 6.86 20.56
N ARG A 208 -4.55 6.68 20.60
CA ARG A 208 -5.47 7.52 21.39
C ARG A 208 -5.11 7.63 22.88
N LYS A 209 -4.49 6.61 23.47
CA LYS A 209 -4.18 6.54 24.92
C LYS A 209 -2.76 6.97 25.29
N ARG A 210 -1.95 7.50 24.36
CA ARG A 210 -0.56 7.93 24.63
C ARG A 210 -0.39 9.39 25.03
N THR A 211 -1.49 10.12 25.26
CA THR A 211 -1.50 11.41 25.96
C THR A 211 -1.77 11.18 27.44
N ILE A 212 -0.73 10.84 28.20
CA ILE A 212 -0.60 11.15 29.63
C ILE A 212 0.81 11.67 29.83
#